data_AF-A0A2N7FN19-F1
#
_entry.id   AF-A0A2N7FN19-F1
#
_cell.length_a   1.000
_cell.length_b   1.000
_cell.length_c   1.000
_cell.angle_alpha   90.00
_cell.angle_beta   90.00
_cell.angle_gamma   90.00
#
_symmetry.space_group_name_H-M   'P 1'
#
loop_
_entity.id
_entity.type
_entity.pdbx_description
1 polymer ?
#
loop_
_entity_poly.entity_id
_entity_poly.type
_entity_poly.pdbx_seq_one_letter_code
_entity_poly.pdbx_strand_id
1 'polypeptide(L)'
;MKFTKPFLLATLIVTLSGCASPAMDNENENAARNRGAVGGALLGATAGALTGDASLAAKGAALGGVTGGVAGSMKDTDDARNAQRTQVTADGLAQDNRTDAEKRVAEVEAEIKLIELEQQLAELKEEKEDNGA
;
A
#
# COMPACT_ATOMS: atom_id res chain seq x y z
N MET A 1 9.02 33.05 -32.71
CA MET A 1 9.30 31.60 -32.58
C MET A 1 8.19 30.81 -33.25
N LYS A 2 8.50 29.95 -34.24
CA LYS A 2 7.55 28.95 -34.75
C LYS A 2 7.99 27.60 -34.18
N PHE A 3 7.37 27.17 -33.08
CA PHE A 3 7.51 25.78 -32.63
C PHE A 3 6.99 24.88 -33.75
N THR A 4 7.90 24.16 -34.39
CA THR A 4 7.55 23.26 -35.48
C THR A 4 6.80 22.07 -34.88
N LYS A 5 5.61 21.76 -35.43
CA LYS A 5 4.80 20.57 -35.10
C LYS A 5 5.60 19.26 -34.89
N PRO A 6 6.69 18.97 -35.63
CA PRO A 6 7.53 17.81 -35.35
C PRO A 6 8.26 17.83 -34.00
N PHE A 7 8.62 18.99 -33.45
CA PHE A 7 9.32 19.09 -32.17
C PHE A 7 8.42 18.67 -31.00
N LEU A 8 7.16 19.08 -31.03
CA LEU A 8 6.12 18.69 -30.06
C LEU A 8 5.78 17.20 -30.16
N LEU A 9 5.72 16.66 -31.38
CA LEU A 9 5.45 15.24 -31.61
C LEU A 9 6.61 14.36 -31.13
N ALA A 10 7.86 14.79 -31.35
CA ALA A 10 9.05 14.07 -30.89
C ALA A 10 9.18 14.07 -29.36
N THR A 11 8.88 15.19 -28.70
CA THR A 11 8.85 15.24 -27.22
C THR A 11 7.75 14.35 -26.66
N LEU A 12 6.57 14.31 -27.27
CA LEU A 12 5.46 13.45 -26.86
C LEU A 12 5.79 11.96 -26.98
N ILE A 13 6.46 11.53 -28.06
CA ILE A 13 6.84 10.12 -28.25
C ILE A 13 7.91 9.68 -27.22
N VAL A 14 8.86 10.57 -26.90
CA VAL A 14 9.90 10.31 -25.90
C VAL A 14 9.33 10.26 -24.48
N THR A 15 8.35 11.11 -24.15
CA THR A 15 7.69 11.05 -22.84
C THR A 15 6.78 9.83 -22.70
N LEU A 16 6.09 9.41 -23.76
CA LEU A 16 5.26 8.19 -23.72
C LEU A 16 6.11 6.91 -23.54
N SER A 17 7.26 6.82 -24.21
CA SER A 17 8.17 5.67 -24.07
C SER A 17 8.92 5.66 -22.72
N GLY A 18 9.14 6.83 -22.11
CA GLY A 18 9.65 6.93 -20.74
C GLY A 18 8.61 6.54 -19.65
N CYS A 19 7.32 6.61 -19.97
CA CYS A 19 6.24 6.33 -19.00
C CYS A 19 5.99 4.83 -18.77
N ALA A 20 6.44 3.96 -19.69
CA ALA A 20 6.30 2.50 -19.62
C ALA A 20 7.67 1.78 -19.58
N SER A 21 8.72 2.47 -19.16
CA SER A 21 10.06 1.87 -19.12
C SER A 21 10.17 0.87 -17.96
N PRO A 22 10.72 -0.34 -18.18
CA PRO A 22 10.90 -1.35 -17.12
C PRO A 22 11.81 -0.85 -15.99
N ALA A 23 12.65 0.16 -16.25
CA ALA A 23 13.42 0.84 -15.22
C ALA A 23 12.54 1.58 -14.18
N MET A 24 11.29 1.86 -14.52
CA MET A 24 10.31 2.60 -13.70
C MET A 24 9.18 1.68 -13.20
N ASP A 25 9.27 0.37 -13.49
CA ASP A 25 8.30 -0.62 -13.07
C ASP A 25 8.41 -0.87 -11.56
N ASN A 26 7.29 -1.10 -10.88
CA ASN A 26 7.27 -1.34 -9.42
C ASN A 26 8.02 -2.62 -9.03
N GLU A 27 8.31 -3.51 -9.99
CA GLU A 27 9.13 -4.71 -9.80
C GLU A 27 10.62 -4.38 -9.57
N ASN A 28 11.04 -3.16 -9.93
CA ASN A 28 12.41 -2.70 -9.76
C ASN A 28 12.61 -2.06 -8.38
N GLU A 29 13.61 -2.50 -7.62
CA GLU A 29 13.98 -1.89 -6.32
C GLU A 29 14.30 -0.39 -6.45
N ASN A 30 14.75 0.06 -7.62
CA ASN A 30 15.07 1.45 -7.88
C ASN A 30 13.95 2.22 -8.59
N ALA A 31 12.72 1.69 -8.63
CA ALA A 31 11.60 2.28 -9.37
C ALA A 31 11.33 3.72 -8.97
N ALA A 32 11.20 4.02 -7.66
CA ALA A 32 10.88 5.37 -7.20
C ALA A 32 12.03 6.35 -7.45
N ARG A 33 13.28 5.92 -7.28
CA ARG A 33 14.47 6.70 -7.66
C ARG A 33 14.48 7.03 -9.14
N ASN A 34 14.24 6.03 -10.00
CA ASN A 34 14.24 6.22 -11.45
C ASN A 34 13.07 7.13 -11.87
N ARG A 35 11.90 6.98 -11.26
CA ARG A 35 10.72 7.84 -11.50
C ARG A 35 10.95 9.27 -11.07
N GLY A 36 11.55 9.44 -9.89
CA GLY A 36 11.98 10.74 -9.39
C GLY A 36 13.02 11.37 -10.31
N ALA A 37 14.02 10.62 -10.76
CA ALA A 37 15.07 11.14 -11.65
C ALA A 37 14.54 11.52 -13.02
N VAL A 38 13.72 10.69 -13.64
CA VAL A 38 13.10 10.99 -14.94
C VAL A 38 12.13 12.17 -14.80
N GLY A 39 11.27 12.16 -13.77
CA GLY A 39 10.31 13.24 -13.51
C GLY A 39 10.99 14.58 -13.22
N GLY A 40 12.01 14.58 -12.38
CA GLY A 40 12.81 15.76 -12.07
C GLY A 40 13.59 16.27 -13.26
N ALA A 41 14.17 15.38 -14.07
CA ALA A 41 14.86 15.77 -15.31
C ALA A 41 13.90 16.39 -16.33
N LEU A 42 12.69 15.84 -16.46
CA LEU A 42 11.68 16.38 -17.35
C LEU A 42 11.25 17.79 -16.92
N LEU A 43 10.96 17.96 -15.63
CA LEU A 43 10.59 19.26 -15.07
C LEU A 43 11.72 20.28 -15.21
N GLY A 44 12.95 19.89 -14.89
CA GLY A 44 14.13 20.75 -15.06
C GLY A 44 14.42 21.12 -16.52
N ALA A 45 14.23 20.17 -17.45
CA ALA A 45 14.37 20.41 -18.88
C ALA A 45 13.31 21.41 -19.37
N THR A 46 12.05 21.23 -18.97
CA THR A 46 10.96 22.15 -19.35
C THR A 46 11.20 23.55 -18.79
N ALA A 47 11.62 23.67 -17.53
CA ALA A 47 11.96 24.96 -16.93
C ALA A 47 13.11 25.67 -17.68
N GLY A 48 14.19 24.95 -18.04
CA GLY A 48 15.29 25.52 -18.79
C GLY A 48 14.98 25.75 -20.28
N ALA A 49 14.04 25.01 -20.87
CA ALA A 49 13.57 25.26 -22.23
C ALA A 49 12.70 26.52 -22.31
N LEU A 50 11.94 26.84 -21.25
CA LEU A 50 11.14 28.06 -21.15
C LEU A 50 11.98 29.33 -21.10
N THR A 51 13.24 29.26 -20.64
CA THR A 51 14.17 30.40 -20.67
C THR A 51 14.81 30.62 -22.04
N GLY A 52 14.55 29.73 -23.01
CA GLY A 52 14.97 29.89 -24.40
C GLY A 52 16.40 29.42 -24.70
N ASP A 53 17.10 28.82 -23.73
CA ASP A 53 18.49 28.43 -23.87
C ASP A 53 18.66 26.90 -23.69
N ALA A 54 19.11 26.22 -24.75
CA ALA A 54 19.27 24.77 -24.77
C ALA A 54 20.33 24.30 -23.74
N SER A 55 21.32 25.14 -23.45
CA SER A 55 22.32 24.87 -22.41
C SER A 55 21.68 24.88 -21.02
N LEU A 56 20.74 25.82 -20.78
CA LEU A 56 19.97 25.86 -19.55
C LEU A 56 18.97 24.70 -19.46
N ALA A 57 18.35 24.28 -20.56
CA ALA A 57 17.49 23.10 -20.59
C ALA A 57 18.26 21.82 -20.22
N ALA A 58 19.46 21.61 -20.77
CA ALA A 58 20.29 20.46 -20.44
C ALA A 58 20.79 20.50 -18.99
N LYS A 59 21.23 21.67 -18.51
CA LYS A 59 21.65 21.85 -17.10
C LYS A 59 20.48 21.68 -16.14
N GLY A 60 19.32 22.24 -16.48
CA GLY A 60 18.08 22.09 -15.73
C GLY A 60 17.65 20.63 -15.67
N ALA A 61 17.74 19.89 -16.77
CA ALA A 61 17.44 18.46 -16.82
C ALA A 61 18.40 17.64 -15.95
N ALA A 62 19.70 17.92 -16.01
CA ALA A 62 20.69 17.22 -15.19
C ALA A 62 20.49 17.49 -13.69
N LEU A 63 20.32 18.77 -13.31
CA LEU A 63 20.07 19.17 -11.93
C LEU A 63 18.73 18.62 -11.42
N GLY A 64 17.68 18.75 -12.22
CA GLY A 64 16.36 18.22 -11.91
C GLY A 64 16.36 16.71 -11.78
N GLY A 65 17.11 15.99 -12.62
CA GLY A 65 17.21 14.54 -12.56
C GLY A 65 17.95 14.03 -11.34
N VAL A 66 19.05 14.68 -10.95
CA VAL A 66 19.74 14.33 -9.70
C VAL A 66 18.84 14.62 -8.49
N THR A 67 18.23 15.80 -8.45
CA THR A 67 17.37 16.22 -7.32
C THR A 67 16.14 15.33 -7.19
N GLY A 68 15.48 15.05 -8.32
CA GLY A 68 14.33 14.16 -8.36
C GLY A 68 14.69 12.72 -8.03
N GLY A 69 15.87 12.24 -8.45
CA GLY A 69 16.35 10.90 -8.11
C GLY A 69 16.56 10.73 -6.60
N VAL A 70 17.18 11.71 -5.94
CA VAL A 70 17.37 11.71 -4.48
C VAL A 70 16.02 11.78 -3.75
N ALA A 71 15.10 12.65 -4.20
CA ALA A 71 13.76 12.75 -3.63
C ALA A 71 12.97 11.43 -3.79
N GLY A 72 13.12 10.75 -4.93
CA GLY A 72 12.54 9.42 -5.18
C GLY A 72 13.09 8.34 -4.25
N SER A 73 14.40 8.36 -3.93
CA SER A 73 14.98 7.43 -2.95
C SER A 73 14.52 7.69 -1.52
N MET A 74 14.27 8.96 -1.15
CA MET A 74 13.70 9.29 0.16
C MET A 74 12.26 8.80 0.28
N LYS A 75 11.47 8.96 -0.79
CA LYS A 75 10.09 8.50 -0.91
C LYS A 75 9.94 6.99 -0.65
N ASP A 76 10.87 6.15 -1.14
CA ASP A 76 10.86 4.70 -0.84
C ASP A 76 10.98 4.42 0.67
N THR A 77 11.80 5.20 1.37
CA THR A 77 12.01 5.02 2.81
C THR A 77 10.76 5.41 3.60
N ASP A 78 10.10 6.49 3.18
CA ASP A 78 8.85 6.94 3.78
C ASP A 78 7.70 5.97 3.49
N ASP A 79 7.56 5.49 2.26
CA ASP A 79 6.53 4.53 1.89
C ASP A 79 6.74 3.18 2.60
N ALA A 80 7.98 2.72 2.79
CA ALA A 80 8.29 1.54 3.60
C ALA A 80 7.85 1.69 5.06
N ARG A 81 8.13 2.86 5.66
CA ARG A 81 7.69 3.16 7.04
C ARG A 81 6.17 3.28 7.15
N ASN A 82 5.53 3.84 6.13
CA ASN A 82 4.08 4.02 6.11
C ASN A 82 3.36 2.68 5.91
N ALA A 83 3.86 1.84 5.00
CA ALA A 83 3.36 0.49 4.78
C ALA A 83 3.42 -0.36 6.05
N GLN A 84 4.52 -0.26 6.82
CA GLN A 84 4.63 -0.95 8.11
C GLN A 84 3.55 -0.48 9.11
N ARG A 85 3.28 0.83 9.19
CA ARG A 85 2.21 1.34 10.06
C ARG A 85 0.82 0.89 9.61
N THR A 86 0.57 0.87 8.31
CA THR A 86 -0.71 0.38 7.76
C THR A 86 -0.90 -1.10 8.03
N GLN A 87 0.15 -1.92 7.87
CA GLN A 87 0.09 -3.34 8.21
C GLN A 87 -0.17 -3.57 9.71
N VAL A 88 0.54 -2.87 10.60
CA VAL A 88 0.30 -2.97 12.05
C VAL A 88 -1.14 -2.59 12.41
N THR A 89 -1.68 -1.55 11.76
CA THR A 89 -3.07 -1.13 11.98
C THR A 89 -4.06 -2.18 11.47
N ALA A 90 -3.80 -2.77 10.31
CA ALA A 90 -4.65 -3.82 9.73
C ALA A 90 -4.61 -5.10 10.58
N ASP A 91 -3.44 -5.49 11.07
CA ASP A 91 -3.25 -6.67 11.91
C ASP A 91 -3.93 -6.49 13.28
N GLY A 92 -3.82 -5.30 13.89
CA GLY A 92 -4.57 -4.97 15.11
C GLY A 92 -6.08 -5.08 14.90
N LEU A 93 -6.60 -4.58 13.78
CA LEU A 93 -8.03 -4.69 13.46
C LEU A 93 -8.48 -6.15 13.24
N ALA A 94 -7.63 -6.98 12.65
CA ALA A 94 -7.91 -8.41 12.46
C ALA A 94 -7.87 -9.17 13.80
N GLN A 95 -6.93 -8.82 14.67
CA GLN A 95 -6.78 -9.43 16.00
C GLN A 95 -7.97 -9.08 16.92
N ASP A 96 -8.44 -7.83 16.91
CA ASP A 96 -9.63 -7.41 17.65
C ASP A 96 -10.87 -8.21 17.21
N ASN A 97 -11.11 -8.31 15.89
CA ASN A 97 -12.23 -9.07 15.35
C ASN A 97 -12.20 -10.55 15.72
N ARG A 98 -11.00 -11.15 15.74
CA ARG A 98 -10.81 -12.55 16.14
C ARG A 98 -11.09 -12.77 17.62
N THR A 99 -10.60 -11.86 18.47
CA THR A 99 -10.84 -11.92 19.93
C THR A 99 -12.33 -11.83 20.25
N ASP A 100 -13.08 -10.93 19.58
CA ASP A 100 -14.52 -10.81 19.76
C ASP A 100 -15.29 -12.05 19.28
N ALA A 101 -14.84 -12.69 18.20
CA ALA A 101 -15.43 -13.93 17.72
C ALA A 101 -15.20 -15.09 18.70
N GLU A 102 -13.97 -15.25 19.20
CA GLU A 102 -13.61 -16.30 20.16
C GLU A 102 -14.36 -16.13 21.50
N LYS A 103 -14.53 -14.88 21.97
CA LYS A 103 -15.29 -14.59 23.19
C LYS A 103 -16.77 -14.96 23.07
N ARG A 104 -17.40 -14.69 21.93
CA ARG A 104 -18.79 -15.08 21.64
C ARG A 104 -18.95 -16.60 21.57
N VAL A 105 -17.98 -17.32 21.01
CA VAL A 105 -18.01 -18.78 20.96
C VAL A 105 -17.88 -19.40 22.35
N ALA A 106 -16.98 -18.86 23.19
CA ALA A 106 -16.79 -19.34 24.56
C ALA A 106 -18.03 -19.13 25.44
N GLU A 107 -18.75 -18.02 25.26
CA GLU A 107 -20.00 -17.75 25.97
C GLU A 107 -21.11 -18.75 25.58
N VAL A 108 -21.28 -19.01 24.29
CA VAL A 108 -22.27 -19.99 23.79
C VAL A 108 -21.93 -21.41 24.24
N GLU A 109 -20.65 -21.81 24.27
CA GLU A 109 -20.26 -23.14 24.76
C GLU A 109 -20.58 -23.32 26.26
N ALA A 110 -20.39 -22.25 27.05
CA ALA A 110 -20.72 -22.27 28.48
C ALA A 110 -22.22 -22.43 28.71
N GLU A 111 -23.07 -21.76 27.91
CA GLU A 111 -24.52 -21.90 27.98
C GLU A 111 -24.99 -23.33 27.65
N ILE A 112 -24.41 -23.96 26.61
CA ILE A 112 -24.77 -25.32 26.21
C ILE A 112 -24.46 -26.35 27.31
N LYS A 113 -23.29 -26.26 27.95
CA LYS A 113 -22.90 -27.18 29.05
C LYS A 113 -23.83 -27.06 30.27
N LEU A 114 -24.34 -25.88 30.55
CA LEU A 114 -25.28 -25.63 31.64
C LEU A 114 -26.61 -26.35 31.40
N ILE A 115 -27.13 -26.27 30.17
CA ILE A 115 -28.38 -26.95 29.77
C ILE A 115 -28.23 -28.48 29.83
N GLU A 116 -27.08 -29.01 29.40
CA GLU A 116 -26.82 -30.46 29.42
C GLU A 116 -26.74 -31.00 30.86
N LEU A 117 -26.12 -30.26 31.77
CA LEU A 117 -26.06 -30.62 33.19
C LEU A 117 -27.46 -30.61 33.84
N GLU A 118 -28.34 -29.66 33.48
CA GLU A 118 -29.73 -29.64 33.96
C GLU A 118 -30.53 -30.85 33.46
N GLN A 119 -30.35 -31.27 32.20
CA GLN A 119 -31.00 -32.46 31.67
C GLN A 119 -30.56 -33.74 32.39
N GLN A 120 -29.24 -33.91 32.63
CA GLN A 120 -28.74 -35.06 33.38
C GLN A 120 -29.29 -35.10 34.83
N LEU A 121 -29.46 -33.94 35.45
CA LEU A 121 -30.02 -33.82 36.80
C LEU A 121 -31.53 -34.11 36.85
N ALA A 122 -32.24 -33.83 35.75
CA ALA A 122 -33.65 -34.18 35.58
C ALA A 122 -33.84 -35.69 35.36
N GLU A 123 -33.06 -36.31 34.48
CA GLU A 123 -33.09 -37.78 34.26
C GLU A 123 -32.74 -38.56 35.54
N LEU A 124 -31.70 -38.14 36.28
CA LEU A 124 -31.33 -38.76 37.56
C LEU A 124 -32.38 -38.56 38.66
N LYS A 125 -33.22 -37.53 38.57
CA LYS A 125 -34.35 -37.32 39.49
C LYS A 125 -35.52 -38.23 39.14
N GLU A 126 -35.86 -38.37 37.86
CA GLU A 126 -36.89 -39.32 37.42
C GLU A 126 -36.50 -40.77 37.77
N GLU A 127 -35.24 -41.17 37.57
CA GLU A 127 -34.77 -42.53 37.91
C GLU A 127 -34.77 -42.80 39.44
N LYS A 128 -34.64 -41.76 40.26
CA LYS A 128 -34.78 -41.85 41.73
C LYS A 128 -36.23 -41.84 42.20
N GLU A 129 -37.14 -41.18 41.50
CA GLU A 129 -38.58 -41.24 41.81
C GLU A 129 -39.18 -42.59 41.42
N ASP A 130 -38.73 -43.22 40.33
CA ASP A 130 -39.22 -44.54 39.89
C ASP A 130 -38.70 -45.71 40.76
N ASN A 131 -37.46 -45.62 41.28
CA ASN A 131 -36.91 -46.61 42.23
C ASN A 131 -37.34 -46.39 43.70
N GLY A 132 -38.18 -45.38 43.97
CA GLY A 132 -38.61 -44.98 45.32
C GLY A 132 -40.04 -45.35 45.72
N ALA A 133 -40.79 -46.05 44.87
CA ALA A 133 -42.19 -46.46 45.11
C ALA A 133 -42.33 -47.94 45.51
#